data_AF-A0A7S2DXF0-F1
#
_entry.id   AF-A0A7S2DXF0-F1
#
_cell.length_a   1.000
_cell.length_b   1.000
_cell.length_c   1.000
_cell.angle_alpha   90.00
_cell.angle_beta   90.00
_cell.angle_gamma   90.00
#
_symmetry.space_group_name_H-M   'P 1'
#
loop_
_entity.id
_entity.type
_entity.pdbx_description
1 polymer ?
#
loop_
_entity_poly.entity_id
_entity_poly.type
_entity_poly.pdbx_seq_one_letter_code
_entity_poly.pdbx_strand_id
1 'polypeptide(L)'
;REWLEAASTERISFTGQAIGRKLGLALAAHPDLRSLHVCGTSAGAFAANEVVSSYVAAAGAARATTRLTLCDPFCARSDEVGAPWDDGQRTTGAKLFGRDADFAEHFLNTDDIVPSTNFPLPLCYCYDVTGSRERRAFPPPSTGNLLQDVGLCLLGYHNWPIGYFARHYETKLDEQGRVMVPTHVDRPRGTVYKVP
;
A
#
# COMPACT_ATOMS: atom_id res chain seq x y z
N ARG A 1 6.72 -18.17 -20.22
CA ARG A 1 8.04 -18.03 -19.57
C ARG A 1 8.62 -16.63 -19.82
N GLU A 2 8.63 -16.13 -21.06
CA GLU A 2 9.13 -14.78 -21.40
C GLU A 2 8.39 -13.58 -20.76
N TRP A 3 7.08 -13.66 -20.48
CA TRP A 3 6.35 -12.53 -19.86
C TRP A 3 6.70 -12.29 -18.38
N LEU A 4 7.17 -13.32 -17.67
CA LEU A 4 7.66 -13.19 -16.29
C LEU A 4 9.11 -12.67 -16.25
N GLU A 5 9.86 -12.80 -17.35
CA GLU A 5 11.22 -12.24 -17.48
C GLU A 5 11.21 -10.77 -17.93
N ALA A 6 10.12 -10.29 -18.56
CA ALA A 6 9.99 -8.92 -19.08
C ALA A 6 9.47 -7.88 -18.05
N ALA A 7 9.13 -8.31 -16.84
CA ALA A 7 8.70 -7.45 -15.74
C ALA A 7 9.78 -7.44 -14.66
N SER A 8 10.94 -6.86 -14.96
CA SER A 8 11.90 -6.54 -13.91
C SER A 8 11.20 -5.68 -12.84
N THR A 9 11.57 -5.88 -11.58
CA THR A 9 11.18 -5.01 -10.45
C THR A 9 11.32 -3.52 -10.80
N GLU A 10 12.35 -3.22 -11.60
CA GLU A 10 12.58 -1.94 -12.25
C GLU A 10 11.39 -1.44 -13.09
N ARG A 11 10.93 -2.24 -14.05
CA ARG A 11 9.82 -1.84 -14.93
C ARG A 11 8.54 -1.61 -14.15
N ILE A 12 8.26 -2.42 -13.12
CA ILE A 12 7.06 -2.29 -12.30
C ILE A 12 7.10 -0.99 -11.48
N SER A 13 8.21 -0.75 -10.76
CA SER A 13 8.34 0.46 -9.93
C SER A 13 8.32 1.74 -10.77
N PHE A 14 9.08 1.81 -11.88
CA PHE A 14 9.09 2.98 -12.76
C PHE A 14 7.76 3.19 -13.46
N THR A 15 7.10 2.14 -13.95
CA THR A 15 5.80 2.28 -14.63
C THR A 15 4.72 2.73 -13.64
N GLY A 16 4.69 2.13 -12.45
CA GLY A 16 3.77 2.52 -11.38
C GLY A 16 3.94 3.99 -11.01
N GLN A 17 5.19 4.42 -10.78
CA GLN A 17 5.50 5.83 -10.50
C GLN A 17 5.13 6.75 -11.67
N ALA A 18 5.44 6.39 -12.92
CA ALA A 18 5.08 7.21 -14.07
C ALA A 18 3.55 7.43 -14.19
N ILE A 19 2.76 6.39 -13.90
CA ILE A 19 1.29 6.48 -13.84
C ILE A 19 0.85 7.36 -12.67
N GLY A 20 1.37 7.10 -11.47
CA GLY A 20 1.00 7.84 -10.27
C GLY A 20 1.32 9.33 -10.40
N ARG A 21 2.46 9.68 -11.00
CA ARG A 21 2.86 11.06 -11.27
C ARG A 21 1.88 11.79 -12.16
N LYS A 22 1.47 11.19 -13.26
CA LYS A 22 0.48 11.80 -14.18
C LYS A 22 -0.84 12.06 -13.46
N LEU A 23 -1.31 11.10 -12.66
CA LEU A 23 -2.56 11.22 -11.92
C LEU A 23 -2.46 12.27 -10.80
N GLY A 24 -1.38 12.28 -10.02
CA GLY A 24 -1.15 13.28 -8.97
C GLY A 24 -1.10 14.71 -9.51
N LEU A 25 -0.42 14.92 -10.66
CA LEU A 25 -0.40 16.22 -11.34
C LEU A 25 -1.79 16.63 -11.84
N ALA A 26 -2.55 15.70 -12.41
CA ALA A 26 -3.92 15.98 -12.85
C ALA A 26 -4.84 16.35 -11.67
N LEU A 27 -4.73 15.65 -10.53
CA LEU A 27 -5.49 15.95 -9.32
C LEU A 27 -5.14 17.32 -8.72
N ALA A 28 -3.87 17.75 -8.85
CA ALA A 28 -3.44 19.08 -8.38
C ALA A 28 -4.08 20.23 -9.18
N ALA A 29 -4.62 19.98 -10.37
CA ALA A 29 -5.36 20.97 -11.15
C ALA A 29 -6.80 21.22 -10.64
N HIS A 30 -7.23 20.50 -9.59
CA HIS A 30 -8.54 20.65 -8.96
C HIS A 30 -8.42 21.37 -7.61
N PRO A 31 -8.50 22.72 -7.58
CA PRO A 31 -8.35 23.50 -6.34
C PRO A 31 -9.53 23.32 -5.37
N ASP A 32 -10.63 22.74 -5.84
CA ASP A 32 -11.82 22.41 -5.05
C ASP A 32 -11.74 21.03 -4.38
N LEU A 33 -10.67 20.25 -4.64
CA LEU A 33 -10.44 18.97 -3.99
C LEU A 33 -10.26 19.17 -2.48
N ARG A 34 -11.17 18.61 -1.68
CA ARG A 34 -11.16 18.75 -0.21
C ARG A 34 -10.32 17.68 0.49
N SER A 35 -10.33 16.47 -0.04
CA SER A 35 -9.60 15.32 0.49
C SER A 35 -9.19 14.38 -0.64
N LEU A 36 -8.00 13.78 -0.53
CA LEU A 36 -7.49 12.77 -1.44
C LEU A 36 -7.12 11.51 -0.64
N HIS A 37 -7.82 10.40 -0.88
CA HIS A 37 -7.46 9.10 -0.32
C HIS A 37 -7.05 8.17 -1.46
N VAL A 38 -5.79 7.74 -1.42
CA VAL A 38 -5.24 6.80 -2.40
C VAL A 38 -4.96 5.47 -1.71
N CYS A 39 -5.39 4.39 -2.35
CA CYS A 39 -5.16 3.03 -1.87
C CYS A 39 -4.26 2.30 -2.88
N GLY A 40 -3.27 1.56 -2.38
CA GLY A 40 -2.37 0.75 -3.19
C GLY A 40 -2.20 -0.65 -2.62
N THR A 41 -2.22 -1.65 -3.48
CA THR A 41 -2.02 -3.06 -3.11
C THR A 41 -0.89 -3.64 -3.93
N SER A 42 -0.02 -4.45 -3.33
CA SER A 42 1.08 -5.07 -4.07
C SER A 42 1.95 -4.01 -4.79
N ALA A 43 2.34 -4.29 -6.02
CA ALA A 43 2.99 -3.35 -6.95
C ALA A 43 2.20 -2.06 -7.21
N GLY A 44 0.86 -2.07 -7.05
CA GLY A 44 0.03 -0.86 -7.17
C GLY A 44 0.36 0.21 -6.14
N ALA A 45 1.04 -0.17 -5.06
CA ALA A 45 1.56 0.73 -4.05
C ALA A 45 2.51 1.79 -4.63
N PHE A 46 3.33 1.46 -5.64
CA PHE A 46 4.21 2.44 -6.30
C PHE A 46 3.42 3.58 -6.93
N ALA A 47 2.34 3.24 -7.64
CA ALA A 47 1.47 4.25 -8.22
C ALA A 47 0.77 5.04 -7.11
N ALA A 48 0.18 4.37 -6.13
CA ALA A 48 -0.55 5.03 -5.05
C ALA A 48 0.31 6.03 -4.26
N ASN A 49 1.52 5.63 -3.88
CA ASN A 49 2.47 6.50 -3.21
C ASN A 49 2.86 7.70 -4.08
N GLU A 50 3.15 7.47 -5.36
CA GLU A 50 3.57 8.53 -6.28
C GLU A 50 2.44 9.51 -6.63
N VAL A 51 1.18 9.07 -6.64
CA VAL A 51 0.00 9.97 -6.74
C VAL A 51 0.06 10.99 -5.61
N VAL A 52 0.22 10.53 -4.37
CA VAL A 52 0.25 11.41 -3.19
C VAL A 52 1.46 12.34 -3.26
N SER A 53 2.66 11.80 -3.49
CA SER A 53 3.89 12.60 -3.59
C SER A 53 3.79 13.70 -4.65
N SER A 54 3.32 13.34 -5.85
CA SER A 54 3.21 14.30 -6.97
C SER A 54 2.09 15.32 -6.74
N TYR A 55 0.98 14.88 -6.16
CA TYR A 55 -0.12 15.77 -5.78
C TYR A 55 0.34 16.82 -4.76
N VAL A 56 0.95 16.38 -3.66
CA VAL A 56 1.42 17.25 -2.57
C VAL A 56 2.45 18.26 -3.08
N ALA A 57 3.39 17.80 -3.92
CA ALA A 57 4.40 18.67 -4.52
C ALA A 57 3.79 19.73 -5.45
N ALA A 58 2.79 19.38 -6.25
CA ALA A 58 2.19 20.29 -7.24
C ALA A 58 1.12 21.22 -6.65
N ALA A 59 0.28 20.74 -5.75
CA ALA A 59 -0.78 21.52 -5.12
C ALA A 59 -0.25 22.46 -4.01
N GLY A 60 0.91 22.15 -3.43
CA GLY A 60 1.58 23.01 -2.45
C GLY A 60 0.73 23.31 -1.22
N ALA A 61 0.66 24.58 -0.80
CA ALA A 61 -0.06 24.99 0.40
C ALA A 61 -1.60 24.94 0.25
N ALA A 62 -2.12 24.96 -0.98
CA ALA A 62 -3.56 24.90 -1.25
C ALA A 62 -4.09 23.46 -1.36
N ARG A 63 -3.28 22.46 -1.02
CA ARG A 63 -3.62 21.05 -1.16
C ARG A 63 -4.71 20.60 -0.20
N ALA A 64 -5.47 19.61 -0.65
CA ALA A 64 -6.35 18.77 0.13
C ALA A 64 -5.60 17.99 1.21
N THR A 65 -6.32 17.55 2.25
CA THR A 65 -5.83 16.52 3.17
C THR A 65 -5.63 15.20 2.43
N THR A 66 -4.50 14.55 2.66
CA THR A 66 -4.08 13.34 1.96
C THR A 66 -4.02 12.14 2.91
N ARG A 67 -4.60 11.03 2.47
CA ARG A 67 -4.51 9.72 3.12
C ARG A 67 -3.93 8.70 2.15
N LEU A 68 -2.97 7.92 2.61
CA LEU A 68 -2.43 6.78 1.86
C LEU A 68 -2.73 5.48 2.63
N THR A 69 -3.39 4.53 1.98
CA THR A 69 -3.54 3.18 2.50
C THR A 69 -2.78 2.21 1.62
N LEU A 70 -1.94 1.40 2.24
CA LEU A 70 -1.13 0.38 1.60
C LEU A 70 -1.57 -0.99 2.11
N CYS A 71 -1.82 -1.94 1.22
CA CYS A 71 -2.19 -3.31 1.56
C CYS A 71 -1.14 -4.25 0.98
N ASP A 72 -0.29 -4.83 1.83
CA ASP A 72 0.91 -5.60 1.41
C ASP A 72 1.65 -4.97 0.23
N PRO A 73 2.20 -3.75 0.38
CA PRO A 73 2.85 -3.04 -0.71
C PRO A 73 4.14 -3.76 -1.10
N PHE A 74 4.29 -4.02 -2.39
CA PHE A 74 5.57 -4.46 -2.94
C PHE A 74 6.50 -3.25 -3.01
N CYS A 75 7.63 -3.31 -2.30
CA CYS A 75 8.47 -2.14 -2.04
C CYS A 75 9.87 -2.23 -2.66
N ALA A 76 10.26 -3.38 -3.21
CA ALA A 76 11.59 -3.57 -3.79
C ALA A 76 11.83 -2.70 -5.02
N ARG A 77 13.03 -2.10 -5.13
CA ARG A 77 13.46 -1.24 -6.25
C ARG A 77 14.58 -1.88 -7.06
N SER A 78 14.89 -1.28 -8.22
CA SER A 78 15.89 -1.78 -9.19
C SER A 78 17.33 -1.73 -8.66
N ASP A 79 17.64 -0.81 -7.75
CA ASP A 79 18.93 -0.68 -7.08
C ASP A 79 19.18 -1.76 -6.01
N GLU A 80 18.21 -2.65 -5.80
CA GLU A 80 18.22 -3.69 -4.76
C GLU A 80 18.29 -5.11 -5.32
N VAL A 81 18.64 -5.26 -6.61
CA VAL A 81 18.81 -6.58 -7.25
C VAL A 81 20.12 -7.23 -6.77
N GLY A 82 20.06 -7.85 -5.59
CA GLY A 82 21.12 -8.68 -5.02
C GLY A 82 20.64 -9.45 -3.80
N ALA A 83 20.77 -10.78 -3.81
CA ALA A 83 20.59 -11.59 -2.61
C ALA A 83 21.73 -11.30 -1.60
N PRO A 84 21.50 -11.43 -0.28
CA PRO A 84 20.27 -11.88 0.36
C PRO A 84 19.32 -10.72 0.64
N TRP A 85 18.02 -10.93 0.36
CA TRP A 85 16.93 -10.13 0.90
C TRP A 85 16.82 -10.42 2.40
N ASP A 86 17.78 -9.92 3.16
CA ASP A 86 17.87 -10.12 4.60
C ASP A 86 16.91 -9.14 5.29
N ASP A 87 16.02 -9.70 6.11
CA ASP A 87 15.07 -9.05 7.03
C ASP A 87 13.97 -8.12 6.49
N GLY A 88 13.92 -7.80 5.19
CA GLY A 88 12.90 -6.96 4.54
C GLY A 88 12.54 -5.63 5.23
N GLN A 89 13.36 -5.16 6.17
CA GLN A 89 13.34 -3.81 6.73
C GLN A 89 14.25 -2.84 5.94
N ARG A 90 14.87 -3.32 4.85
CA ARG A 90 16.00 -2.65 4.20
C ARG A 90 15.87 -2.42 2.70
N THR A 91 14.67 -2.49 2.13
CA THR A 91 14.49 -1.85 0.81
C THR A 91 14.56 -0.34 1.03
N THR A 92 15.47 0.35 0.32
CA THR A 92 15.47 1.81 0.18
C THR A 92 14.09 2.28 -0.26
N GLY A 93 13.38 1.45 -1.05
CA GLY A 93 11.98 1.64 -1.42
C GLY A 93 11.04 1.79 -0.22
N ALA A 94 11.00 0.82 0.71
CA ALA A 94 10.08 0.84 1.86
C ALA A 94 10.18 2.12 2.70
N LYS A 95 11.38 2.72 2.78
CA LYS A 95 11.63 3.97 3.52
C LYS A 95 10.98 5.20 2.89
N LEU A 96 10.42 5.09 1.68
CA LEU A 96 9.83 6.21 0.95
C LEU A 96 8.30 6.21 1.00
N PHE A 97 7.69 5.07 1.31
CA PHE A 97 6.23 4.91 1.27
C PHE A 97 5.55 5.68 2.38
N GLY A 98 4.56 6.49 2.04
CA GLY A 98 3.76 7.26 2.99
C GLY A 98 4.41 8.55 3.48
N ARG A 99 5.61 8.90 3.02
CA ARG A 99 6.34 10.09 3.51
C ARG A 99 5.58 11.41 3.30
N ASP A 100 4.88 11.54 2.17
CA ASP A 100 4.25 12.79 1.75
C ASP A 100 2.77 12.88 2.16
N ALA A 101 2.17 11.79 2.65
CA ALA A 101 0.78 11.79 3.10
C ALA A 101 0.64 12.42 4.50
N ASP A 102 -0.47 13.12 4.75
CA ASP A 102 -0.81 13.60 6.10
C ASP A 102 -1.03 12.43 7.05
N PHE A 103 -1.61 11.34 6.53
CA PHE A 103 -1.70 10.05 7.21
C PHE A 103 -1.43 8.89 6.25
N ALA A 104 -0.51 8.00 6.65
CA ALA A 104 -0.22 6.78 5.93
C ALA A 104 -0.44 5.55 6.83
N GLU A 105 -1.16 4.57 6.33
CA GLU A 105 -1.38 3.30 7.01
C GLU A 105 -1.04 2.12 6.11
N HIS A 106 -0.62 1.03 6.74
CA HIS A 106 -0.23 -0.20 6.07
C HIS A 106 -0.99 -1.37 6.71
N PHE A 107 -1.80 -2.08 5.92
CA PHE A 107 -2.36 -3.37 6.30
C PHE A 107 -1.41 -4.45 5.84
N LEU A 108 -0.84 -5.15 6.82
CA LEU A 108 0.29 -6.05 6.70
C LEU A 108 -0.13 -7.49 6.95
N ASN A 109 0.36 -8.38 6.11
CA ASN A 109 0.33 -9.82 6.28
C ASN A 109 1.77 -10.36 6.43
N THR A 110 2.16 -10.66 7.67
CA THR A 110 3.55 -11.02 8.03
C THR A 110 4.00 -12.40 7.54
N ASP A 111 3.06 -13.26 7.13
CA ASP A 111 3.36 -14.57 6.53
C ASP A 111 3.21 -14.57 5.00
N ASP A 112 3.07 -13.39 4.39
CA ASP A 112 3.14 -13.24 2.94
C ASP A 112 4.54 -13.62 2.43
N ILE A 113 4.58 -14.46 1.40
CA ILE A 113 5.81 -14.95 0.80
C ILE A 113 6.28 -14.08 -0.37
N VAL A 114 5.48 -13.09 -0.78
CA VAL A 114 5.91 -12.10 -1.75
C VAL A 114 7.07 -11.29 -1.14
N PRO A 115 8.19 -11.10 -1.85
CA PRO A 115 9.31 -10.35 -1.31
C PRO A 115 8.92 -8.91 -0.94
N SER A 116 9.45 -8.40 0.18
CA SER A 116 9.31 -7.01 0.65
C SER A 116 7.91 -6.56 1.10
N THR A 117 6.92 -7.46 1.16
CA THR A 117 5.54 -7.13 1.56
C THR A 117 5.24 -7.46 3.02
N ASN A 118 6.02 -8.35 3.63
CA ASN A 118 5.77 -8.96 4.93
C ASN A 118 6.41 -8.24 6.13
N PHE A 119 6.88 -7.00 5.94
CA PHE A 119 7.47 -6.18 6.99
C PHE A 119 6.74 -4.86 7.17
N PRO A 120 6.65 -4.34 8.42
CA PRO A 120 6.02 -3.06 8.68
C PRO A 120 6.78 -1.92 7.99
N LEU A 121 6.03 -0.96 7.45
CA LEU A 121 6.61 0.21 6.80
C LEU A 121 6.92 1.28 7.85
N PRO A 122 8.15 1.82 7.89
CA PRO A 122 8.60 2.69 8.98
C PRO A 122 7.85 4.03 9.03
N LEU A 123 7.27 4.44 7.92
CA LEU A 123 6.55 5.70 7.77
C LEU A 123 5.03 5.53 7.83
N CYS A 124 4.51 4.34 8.12
CA CYS A 124 3.08 4.09 8.20
C CYS A 124 2.68 3.65 9.62
N TYR A 125 1.43 3.87 10.00
CA TYR A 125 0.82 3.11 11.08
C TYR A 125 0.42 1.74 10.53
N CYS A 126 0.92 0.66 11.11
CA CYS A 126 0.76 -0.68 10.56
C CYS A 126 -0.33 -1.46 11.32
N TYR A 127 -1.29 -2.00 10.57
CA TYR A 127 -2.24 -3.00 11.01
C TYR A 127 -1.73 -4.37 10.59
N ASP A 128 -1.19 -5.14 11.52
CA ASP A 128 -0.87 -6.55 11.27
C ASP A 128 -2.16 -7.36 11.32
N VAL A 129 -2.66 -7.73 10.14
CA VAL A 129 -3.92 -8.47 9.95
C VAL A 129 -3.71 -9.97 9.81
N THR A 130 -2.46 -10.45 9.93
CA THR A 130 -2.08 -11.86 9.72
C THR A 130 -2.93 -12.80 10.58
N GLY A 131 -3.10 -12.44 11.86
CA GLY A 131 -3.77 -13.26 12.87
C GLY A 131 -5.29 -13.08 12.94
N SER A 132 -5.87 -12.21 12.11
CA SER A 132 -7.28 -11.85 12.22
C SER A 132 -8.19 -13.06 12.00
N ARG A 133 -9.19 -13.24 12.88
CA ARG A 133 -10.13 -14.39 12.82
C ARG A 133 -10.85 -14.52 11.48
N GLU A 134 -11.20 -13.39 10.88
CA GLU A 134 -11.92 -13.34 9.61
C GLU A 134 -11.09 -13.72 8.38
N ARG A 135 -9.76 -13.77 8.51
CA ARG A 135 -8.86 -14.25 7.45
C ARG A 135 -9.22 -15.69 7.06
N ARG A 136 -9.58 -16.53 8.03
CA ARG A 136 -9.97 -17.94 7.79
C ARG A 136 -11.21 -18.09 6.91
N ALA A 137 -12.07 -17.08 6.90
CA ALA A 137 -13.29 -17.03 6.10
C ALA A 137 -13.11 -16.20 4.81
N PHE A 138 -11.90 -15.72 4.53
CA PHE A 138 -11.61 -15.01 3.29
C PHE A 138 -11.43 -16.04 2.16
N PRO A 139 -12.25 -15.96 1.09
CA PRO A 139 -12.18 -16.96 0.04
C PRO A 139 -10.84 -16.87 -0.68
N PRO A 140 -10.13 -17.99 -0.89
CA PRO A 140 -8.98 -17.99 -1.77
C PRO A 140 -9.44 -17.68 -3.20
N PRO A 141 -8.59 -17.05 -4.03
CA PRO A 141 -8.88 -16.92 -5.45
C PRO A 141 -9.07 -18.32 -6.06
N SER A 142 -10.16 -18.51 -6.78
CA SER A 142 -10.41 -19.75 -7.54
C SER A 142 -10.30 -19.48 -9.03
N THR A 143 -9.41 -20.24 -9.66
CA THR A 143 -9.16 -20.27 -11.11
C THR A 143 -9.89 -21.45 -11.77
N GLY A 144 -10.53 -22.31 -10.98
CA GLY A 144 -11.09 -23.59 -11.44
C GLY A 144 -10.04 -24.69 -11.64
N ASN A 145 -8.77 -24.43 -11.33
CA ASN A 145 -7.68 -25.40 -11.37
C ASN A 145 -7.11 -25.61 -9.96
N LEU A 146 -7.26 -26.82 -9.41
CA LEU A 146 -6.85 -27.15 -8.05
C LEU A 146 -5.36 -26.86 -7.76
N LEU A 147 -4.46 -27.13 -8.71
CA LEU A 147 -3.02 -26.91 -8.51
C LEU A 147 -2.68 -25.41 -8.52
N GLN A 148 -3.33 -24.64 -9.39
CA GLN A 148 -3.19 -23.18 -9.40
C GLN A 148 -3.81 -22.56 -8.17
N ASP A 149 -4.97 -23.03 -7.73
CA ASP A 149 -5.66 -22.56 -6.53
C ASP A 149 -4.84 -22.84 -5.28
N VAL A 150 -4.26 -24.04 -5.16
CA VAL A 150 -3.29 -24.37 -4.09
C VAL A 150 -2.05 -23.48 -4.18
N GLY A 151 -1.51 -23.25 -5.38
CA GLY A 151 -0.38 -22.34 -5.59
C GLY A 151 -0.67 -20.90 -5.16
N LEU A 152 -1.85 -20.37 -5.51
CA LEU A 152 -2.30 -19.03 -5.12
C LEU A 152 -2.60 -18.93 -3.61
N CYS A 153 -3.12 -20.00 -3.00
CA CYS A 153 -3.25 -20.09 -1.54
C CYS A 153 -1.89 -20.05 -0.85
N LEU A 154 -0.88 -20.71 -1.44
CA LEU A 154 0.50 -20.72 -0.92
C LEU A 154 1.23 -19.39 -1.12
N LEU A 155 0.81 -18.54 -2.06
CA LEU A 155 1.24 -17.12 -2.16
C LEU A 155 0.66 -16.24 -1.02
N GLY A 156 0.46 -16.83 0.15
CA GLY A 156 0.31 -16.12 1.41
C GLY A 156 -1.03 -15.44 1.66
N TYR A 157 -2.03 -15.57 0.77
CA TYR A 157 -3.17 -14.65 0.78
C TYR A 157 -2.71 -13.19 0.67
N HIS A 158 -1.85 -12.88 -0.30
CA HIS A 158 -1.42 -11.50 -0.58
C HIS A 158 -2.60 -10.50 -0.76
N ASN A 159 -3.79 -11.00 -1.12
CA ASN A 159 -5.01 -10.19 -1.22
C ASN A 159 -5.76 -10.01 0.11
N TRP A 160 -5.32 -10.64 1.20
CA TRP A 160 -6.02 -10.59 2.48
C TRP A 160 -6.07 -9.17 3.05
N PRO A 161 -4.97 -8.39 3.08
CA PRO A 161 -5.02 -7.05 3.65
C PRO A 161 -5.95 -6.08 2.93
N ILE A 162 -6.07 -6.17 1.60
CA ILE A 162 -7.07 -5.37 0.87
C ILE A 162 -8.50 -5.85 1.21
N GLY A 163 -8.70 -7.16 1.39
CA GLY A 163 -9.97 -7.72 1.85
C GLY A 163 -10.37 -7.25 3.25
N TYR A 164 -9.43 -7.25 4.19
CA TYR A 164 -9.63 -6.71 5.54
C TYR A 164 -9.96 -5.22 5.48
N PHE A 165 -9.14 -4.44 4.77
CA PHE A 165 -9.37 -3.01 4.59
C PHE A 165 -10.76 -2.73 4.01
N ALA A 166 -11.16 -3.42 2.93
CA ALA A 166 -12.46 -3.20 2.30
C ALA A 166 -13.66 -3.53 3.22
N ARG A 167 -13.50 -4.43 4.19
CA ARG A 167 -14.56 -4.79 5.16
C ARG A 167 -14.67 -3.82 6.33
N HIS A 168 -13.55 -3.26 6.78
CA HIS A 168 -13.48 -2.46 8.01
C HIS A 168 -13.31 -0.97 7.77
N TYR A 169 -12.95 -0.57 6.55
CA TYR A 169 -12.77 0.83 6.23
C TYR A 169 -14.11 1.54 6.18
N GLU A 170 -14.19 2.63 6.94
CA GLU A 170 -15.31 3.54 6.93
C GLU A 170 -14.77 4.96 6.75
N THR A 171 -15.38 5.69 5.81
CA THR A 171 -15.18 7.14 5.72
C THR A 171 -16.02 7.82 6.79
N LYS A 172 -15.35 8.41 7.78
CA LYS A 172 -16.01 9.21 8.81
C LYS A 172 -16.02 10.67 8.40
N LEU A 173 -17.13 11.35 8.65
CA LEU A 173 -17.29 12.78 8.39
C LEU A 173 -17.48 13.52 9.72
N ASP A 174 -16.96 14.73 9.82
CA ASP A 174 -17.27 15.63 10.93
C ASP A 174 -18.63 16.31 10.76
N GLU A 175 -19.02 17.14 11.73
CA GLU A 175 -20.28 17.89 11.72
C GLU A 175 -20.43 18.84 10.50
N GLN A 176 -19.32 19.21 9.86
CA GLN A 176 -19.28 20.06 8.68
C GLN A 176 -19.18 19.24 7.38
N GLY A 177 -19.29 17.90 7.46
CA GLY A 177 -19.21 17.01 6.30
C GLY A 177 -17.81 16.86 5.71
N ARG A 178 -16.75 17.18 6.47
CA ARG A 178 -15.36 17.00 6.07
C ARG A 178 -14.88 15.61 6.44
N VAL A 179 -14.06 15.00 5.58
CA VAL A 179 -13.47 13.68 5.84
C VAL A 179 -12.55 13.77 7.06
N MET A 180 -12.83 12.93 8.06
CA MET A 180 -11.98 12.76 9.22
C MET A 180 -10.86 11.78 8.89
N VAL A 181 -9.64 12.31 8.83
CA VAL A 181 -8.42 11.52 8.60
C VAL A 181 -7.72 11.31 9.95
N PRO A 182 -7.34 10.08 10.32
CA PRO A 182 -6.52 9.85 11.51
C PRO A 182 -5.21 10.64 11.43
N THR A 183 -4.58 10.96 12.56
CA THR A 183 -3.29 11.65 12.55
C THR A 183 -2.16 10.74 13.02
N HIS A 184 -0.93 11.07 12.64
CA HIS A 184 0.25 10.42 13.20
C HIS A 184 0.59 10.83 14.63
N VAL A 185 -0.17 11.76 15.23
CA VAL A 185 -0.14 12.00 16.68
C VAL A 185 -0.87 10.87 17.41
N ASP A 186 -2.06 10.50 16.91
CA ASP A 186 -2.88 9.43 17.52
C ASP A 186 -2.42 8.02 17.12
N ARG A 187 -1.86 7.91 15.91
CA ARG A 187 -1.41 6.66 15.29
C ARG A 187 0.02 6.81 14.79
N PRO A 188 1.02 6.72 15.68
CA PRO A 188 2.41 7.03 15.35
C PRO A 188 2.97 6.15 14.22
N ARG A 189 3.77 6.77 13.34
CA ARG A 189 4.51 6.05 12.28
C ARG A 189 5.40 4.97 12.89
N GLY A 190 5.51 3.83 12.21
CA GLY A 190 6.29 2.68 12.65
C GLY A 190 5.65 1.84 13.75
N THR A 191 4.49 2.26 14.29
CA THR A 191 3.73 1.44 15.25
C THR A 191 3.06 0.28 14.52
N VAL A 192 3.12 -0.91 15.12
CA VAL A 192 2.43 -2.11 14.63
C VAL A 192 1.33 -2.49 15.62
N TYR A 193 0.09 -2.42 15.17
CA TYR A 193 -1.08 -2.90 15.89
C TYR A 193 -1.49 -4.28 15.36
N LYS A 194 -1.47 -5.29 16.23
CA LYS A 194 -1.89 -6.65 15.89
C LYS A 194 -3.41 -6.77 15.99
N VAL A 195 -4.05 -7.06 14.86
CA VAL A 195 -5.50 -7.26 14.80
C VAL A 195 -5.85 -8.64 15.37
N PRO A 196 -6.84 -8.72 16.29
CA PRO A 196 -7.25 -9.97 16.92
C PRO A 196 -8.13 -10.91 16.08
#